data_AF-A0A6M3LQN9-F1
#
_entry.id   AF-A0A6M3LQN9-F1
#
_cell.length_a   1.000
_cell.length_b   1.000
_cell.length_c   1.000
_cell.angle_alpha   90.00
_cell.angle_beta   90.00
_cell.angle_gamma   90.00
#
_symmetry.space_group_name_H-M   'P 1'
#
loop_
_entity.id
_entity.type
_entity.pdbx_description
1 polymer ?
#
loop_
_entity_poly.entity_id
_entity_poly.type
_entity_poly.pdbx_seq_one_letter_code
_entity_poly.pdbx_strand_id
1 'polypeptide(L)'
;MTKCRDCKRWQECAGKAHFTYSDIRWCPYQVMWILEFAETLLSGVWPIDEAIESGNSKRIAHEATFVKPEIAIGEVEKRLKSTGEVGKCLRKAAEQGQAIQTLAEPEYNVLMYLKGKKRKIQSYSQWKRGIK
;
A
#
# COMPACT_ATOMS: atom_id res chain seq x y z
N MET A 1 13.98 16.03 -5.03
CA MET A 1 13.46 14.65 -4.89
C MET A 1 12.41 14.39 -5.94
N THR A 2 12.52 13.30 -6.69
CA THR A 2 11.51 12.87 -7.67
C THR A 2 10.18 12.62 -6.96
N LYS A 3 9.05 13.13 -7.48
CA LYS A 3 7.74 12.84 -6.88
C LYS A 3 7.52 11.33 -6.92
N CYS A 4 6.90 10.75 -5.88
CA CYS A 4 6.69 9.30 -5.79
C CYS A 4 5.89 8.78 -7.00
N ARG A 5 4.93 9.59 -7.48
CA ARG A 5 4.18 9.36 -8.72
C ARG A 5 5.02 9.19 -9.98
N ASP A 6 6.21 9.79 -10.04
CA ASP A 6 7.12 9.78 -11.21
C ASP A 6 8.22 8.72 -11.06
N CYS A 7 8.21 7.96 -9.97
CA CYS A 7 9.17 6.89 -9.72
C CYS A 7 8.95 5.72 -10.68
N LYS A 8 9.92 5.48 -11.57
CA LYS A 8 9.90 4.35 -12.52
C LYS A 8 10.39 3.03 -11.89
N ARG A 9 11.30 3.13 -10.92
CA ARG A 9 11.93 2.00 -10.23
C ARG A 9 11.75 2.14 -8.74
N TRP A 10 10.86 1.34 -8.17
CA TRP A 10 10.60 1.35 -6.73
C TRP A 10 11.83 0.97 -5.90
N GLN A 11 12.77 0.21 -6.45
CA GLN A 11 14.02 -0.16 -5.76
C GLN A 11 14.94 1.03 -5.46
N GLU A 12 14.80 2.11 -6.23
CA GLU A 12 15.55 3.36 -6.05
C GLU A 12 14.73 4.39 -5.25
N CYS A 13 13.54 3.99 -4.77
CA CYS A 13 12.68 4.84 -3.98
C CYS A 13 13.09 4.77 -2.50
N ALA A 14 13.39 5.92 -1.91
CA ALA A 14 13.65 6.04 -0.47
C ALA A 14 12.39 5.80 0.40
N GLY A 15 11.22 5.57 -0.22
CA GLY A 15 9.94 5.56 0.48
C GLY A 15 9.51 6.95 0.92
N LYS A 16 8.32 7.03 1.53
CA LYS A 16 7.79 8.19 2.23
C LYS A 16 7.00 7.70 3.43
N ALA A 17 7.01 8.45 4.53
CA ALA A 17 6.21 8.14 5.72
C ALA A 17 4.70 8.24 5.42
N HIS A 18 4.32 9.20 4.57
CA HIS A 18 2.93 9.42 4.17
C HIS A 18 2.80 9.45 2.65
N PHE A 19 1.72 8.86 2.15
CA PHE A 19 1.33 8.92 0.75
C PHE A 19 -0.02 9.60 0.64
N THR A 20 -0.20 10.53 -0.30
CA THR A 20 -1.53 10.99 -0.67
C THR A 20 -2.15 10.02 -1.67
N TYR A 21 -3.48 10.06 -1.86
CA TYR A 21 -4.12 9.24 -2.88
C TYR A 21 -3.50 9.46 -4.28
N SER A 22 -3.10 10.70 -4.58
CA SER A 22 -2.45 11.07 -5.85
C SER A 22 -1.08 10.42 -6.08
N ASP A 23 -0.42 9.96 -5.00
CA ASP A 23 0.85 9.25 -5.05
C ASP A 23 0.67 7.76 -5.37
N ILE A 24 -0.51 7.17 -5.08
CA ILE A 24 -0.73 5.72 -5.14
C ILE A 24 -0.63 5.21 -6.59
N ARG A 25 0.45 4.46 -6.83
CA ARG A 25 0.76 3.73 -8.07
C ARG A 25 0.91 2.23 -7.83
N TRP A 26 0.62 1.76 -6.61
CA TRP A 26 0.69 0.36 -6.21
C TRP A 26 2.11 -0.19 -6.26
N CYS A 27 3.09 0.62 -5.86
CA CYS A 27 4.44 0.13 -5.62
C CYS A 27 4.53 -0.62 -4.28
N PRO A 28 5.57 -1.43 -4.03
CA PRO A 28 5.70 -2.21 -2.79
C PRO A 28 5.62 -1.35 -1.52
N TYR A 29 6.31 -0.20 -1.47
CA TYR A 29 6.25 0.71 -0.32
C TYR A 29 4.84 1.24 -0.04
N GLN A 30 4.08 1.55 -1.09
CA GLN A 30 2.70 2.02 -0.95
C GLN A 30 1.78 0.91 -0.47
N VAL A 31 1.99 -0.33 -0.94
CA VAL A 31 1.22 -1.48 -0.46
C VAL A 31 1.52 -1.75 1.01
N MET A 32 2.80 -1.69 1.42
CA MET A 32 3.18 -1.81 2.84
C MET A 32 2.49 -0.73 3.68
N TRP A 33 2.54 0.53 3.25
CA TRP A 33 1.88 1.63 3.95
C TRP A 33 0.35 1.46 4.02
N ILE A 34 -0.30 1.00 2.94
CA ILE A 34 -1.74 0.71 2.97
C ILE A 34 -2.07 -0.40 3.99
N LEU A 35 -1.22 -1.42 4.10
CA LEU A 35 -1.40 -2.51 5.06
C LEU A 35 -1.11 -2.07 6.50
N GLU A 36 -0.09 -1.24 6.71
CA GLU A 36 0.26 -0.65 8.00
C GLU A 36 -0.90 0.18 8.57
N PHE A 37 -1.56 0.98 7.73
CA PHE A 37 -2.69 1.82 8.11
C PHE A 37 -4.05 1.22 7.74
N ALA A 38 -4.14 -0.11 7.64
CA ALA A 38 -5.35 -0.79 7.16
C ALA A 38 -6.61 -0.41 7.97
N GLU A 39 -6.52 -0.38 9.30
CA GLU A 39 -7.64 -0.02 10.18
C GLU A 39 -8.11 1.42 9.96
N THR A 40 -7.17 2.37 9.89
CA THR A 40 -7.44 3.78 9.62
C THR A 40 -8.13 3.97 8.26
N LEU A 41 -7.62 3.32 7.21
CA LEU A 41 -8.22 3.38 5.88
C LEU A 41 -9.61 2.72 5.82
N LEU A 42 -9.83 1.63 6.57
CA LEU A 42 -11.14 0.98 6.69
C LEU A 42 -12.18 1.88 7.38
N SER A 43 -11.75 2.73 8.32
CA SER A 43 -12.61 3.74 8.94
C SER A 43 -12.99 4.91 8.01
N GLY A 44 -12.52 4.90 6.76
CA GLY A 44 -12.74 5.98 5.81
C GLY A 44 -11.89 7.22 6.07
N VAL A 45 -10.84 7.07 6.87
CA VAL A 45 -9.90 8.16 7.19
C VAL A 45 -8.58 7.90 6.46
N TRP A 46 -8.07 8.94 5.81
CA TRP A 46 -6.72 8.89 5.25
C TRP A 46 -5.72 9.29 6.35
N PRO A 47 -4.66 8.51 6.63
CA PRO A 47 -3.67 8.88 7.63
C PRO A 47 -3.06 10.26 7.33
N ILE A 48 -3.21 11.20 8.27
CA ILE A 48 -2.71 12.59 8.15
C ILE A 48 -1.27 12.64 8.65
N ASP A 49 -0.47 13.51 8.05
CA ASP A 49 0.89 13.82 8.48
C ASP A 49 0.83 14.78 9.69
N GLU A 50 1.42 14.42 10.83
CA GLU A 50 1.44 15.24 12.06
C GLU A 50 2.05 16.63 11.83
N ALA A 51 2.89 16.79 10.80
CA ALA A 51 3.47 18.08 10.42
C ALA A 51 2.44 19.15 9.98
N ILE A 52 1.19 18.75 9.68
CA ILE A 52 0.12 19.66 9.26
C ILE A 52 -0.65 20.24 10.48
N GLU A 53 -0.47 19.71 11.70
CA GLU A 53 -1.23 20.14 12.89
C GLU A 53 -0.75 21.47 13.51
N SER A 54 0.40 22.01 13.11
CA SER A 54 0.93 23.27 13.66
C SER A 54 0.40 24.49 12.91
N GLY A 55 -0.91 24.71 12.92
CA GLY A 55 -1.47 25.88 12.25
C GLY A 55 -2.98 25.97 12.25
N ASN A 56 -3.55 26.26 13.43
CA ASN A 56 -4.85 26.89 13.70
C ASN A 56 -5.73 27.24 12.47
N SER A 57 -6.19 26.23 11.74
CA SER A 57 -7.06 26.35 10.60
C SER A 57 -7.83 25.05 10.52
N LYS A 58 -9.10 25.10 10.95
CA LYS A 58 -10.13 24.14 10.54
C LYS A 58 -10.29 24.24 9.02
N ARG A 59 -9.32 23.75 8.27
CA ARG A 59 -9.53 23.39 6.87
C ARG A 59 -10.15 22.02 6.92
N ILE A 60 -11.48 22.00 6.96
CA ILE A 60 -12.23 20.88 6.43
C ILE A 60 -11.69 20.71 5.01
N ALA A 61 -10.84 19.71 4.80
CA ALA A 61 -10.25 19.41 3.51
C ALA A 61 -11.38 18.92 2.60
N HIS A 62 -12.12 19.86 2.01
CA HIS A 62 -13.08 19.57 0.97
C HIS A 62 -12.35 18.96 -0.22
N GLU A 63 -12.57 17.65 -0.38
CA GLU A 63 -12.70 16.92 -1.65
C GLU A 63 -11.78 17.39 -2.79
N ALA A 64 -10.53 16.92 -2.77
CA ALA A 64 -9.86 16.61 -4.03
C ALA A 64 -10.33 15.23 -4.52
N THR A 65 -11.54 15.20 -5.08
CA THR A 65 -11.97 14.23 -6.12
C THR A 65 -11.76 12.73 -5.83
N PHE A 66 -12.70 12.17 -5.06
CA PHE A 66 -13.46 10.92 -5.31
C PHE A 66 -12.84 9.53 -5.15
N VAL A 67 -11.76 9.32 -4.37
CA VAL A 67 -11.44 7.94 -3.95
C VAL A 67 -11.44 7.82 -2.45
N LYS A 68 -12.49 7.16 -1.97
CA LYS A 68 -12.68 6.69 -0.61
C LYS A 68 -11.44 5.89 -0.17
N PRO A 69 -10.80 6.22 0.96
CA PRO A 69 -9.70 5.43 1.54
C PRO A 69 -9.99 3.91 1.53
N GLU A 70 -11.25 3.55 1.76
CA GLU A 70 -11.81 2.20 1.73
C GLU A 70 -11.59 1.49 0.38
N ILE A 71 -11.57 2.22 -0.74
CA ILE A 71 -11.29 1.65 -2.07
C ILE A 71 -9.82 1.22 -2.15
N ALA A 72 -8.90 2.00 -1.60
CA ALA A 72 -7.48 1.68 -1.65
C ALA A 72 -7.19 0.40 -0.84
N ILE A 73 -7.67 0.34 0.40
CA ILE A 73 -7.51 -0.86 1.24
C ILE A 73 -8.33 -2.05 0.67
N GLY A 74 -9.54 -1.81 0.17
CA GLY A 74 -10.38 -2.86 -0.43
C GLY A 74 -9.75 -3.52 -1.66
N GLU A 75 -9.02 -2.77 -2.49
CA GLU A 75 -8.23 -3.34 -3.59
C GLU A 75 -7.11 -4.27 -3.08
N VAL A 76 -6.43 -3.91 -1.98
CA VAL A 76 -5.37 -4.74 -1.36
C VAL A 76 -5.98 -5.97 -0.71
N GLU A 77 -6.99 -5.83 0.13
CA GLU A 77 -7.60 -6.93 0.88
C GLU A 77 -8.21 -7.99 -0.05
N LYS A 78 -8.87 -7.54 -1.13
CA LYS A 78 -9.42 -8.46 -2.15
C LYS A 78 -8.33 -9.39 -2.71
N ARG A 79 -7.12 -8.88 -2.92
CA ARG A 79 -6.00 -9.67 -3.43
C ARG A 79 -5.33 -10.49 -2.33
N LEU A 80 -5.18 -9.91 -1.15
CA LEU A 80 -4.60 -10.58 0.01
C LEU A 80 -5.40 -11.84 0.36
N LYS A 81 -6.73 -11.79 0.27
CA LYS A 81 -7.62 -12.94 0.47
C LYS A 81 -7.29 -14.14 -0.44
N SER A 82 -6.78 -13.90 -1.65
CA SER A 82 -6.38 -14.95 -2.59
C SER A 82 -5.04 -15.62 -2.27
N THR A 83 -4.28 -15.08 -1.32
CA THR A 83 -2.93 -15.55 -0.97
C THR A 83 -2.90 -16.48 0.26
N GLY A 84 -4.05 -16.64 0.93
CA GLY A 84 -4.20 -17.52 2.08
C GLY A 84 -3.38 -17.06 3.28
N GLU A 85 -2.74 -18.02 3.97
CA GLU A 85 -2.01 -17.76 5.22
C GLU A 85 -0.81 -16.82 5.03
N VAL A 86 -0.12 -16.90 3.89
CA VAL A 86 1.05 -16.07 3.60
C VAL A 86 0.67 -14.58 3.53
N GLY A 87 -0.54 -14.27 3.06
CA GLY A 87 -1.06 -12.90 3.07
C GLY A 87 -1.31 -12.36 4.47
N LYS A 88 -1.75 -13.21 5.40
CA LYS A 88 -1.94 -12.81 6.80
C LYS A 88 -0.60 -12.48 7.46
N CYS A 89 0.44 -13.28 7.18
CA CYS A 89 1.78 -12.99 7.67
C CYS A 89 2.29 -11.65 7.15
N LEU A 90 2.12 -11.37 5.85
CA LEU A 90 2.49 -10.07 5.26
C LEU A 90 1.74 -8.90 5.92
N ARG A 91 0.43 -9.05 6.19
CA ARG A 91 -0.35 -8.02 6.89
C ARG A 91 0.21 -7.76 8.28
N LYS A 92 0.44 -8.81 9.07
CA LYS A 92 1.03 -8.70 10.40
C LYS A 92 2.41 -8.04 10.37
N ALA A 93 3.24 -8.41 9.39
CA ALA A 93 4.55 -7.79 9.17
C ALA A 93 4.44 -6.27 8.91
N ALA A 94 3.50 -5.87 8.07
CA ALA A 94 3.26 -4.46 7.75
C ALA A 94 2.69 -3.68 8.95
N GLU A 95 1.74 -4.24 9.69
CA GLU A 95 1.19 -3.65 10.94
C GLU A 95 2.28 -3.47 12.02
N GLN A 96 3.33 -4.30 11.99
CA GLN A 96 4.51 -4.17 12.87
C GLN A 96 5.56 -3.18 12.34
N GLY A 97 5.33 -2.52 11.20
CA GLY A 97 6.28 -1.61 10.59
C GLY A 97 7.53 -2.29 10.04
N GLN A 98 7.47 -3.58 9.70
CA GLN A 98 8.63 -4.29 9.14
C GLN A 98 9.04 -3.72 7.79
N ALA A 99 10.34 -3.56 7.59
CA ALA A 99 10.89 -3.08 6.34
C ALA A 99 10.78 -4.17 5.24
N ILE A 100 10.66 -3.75 3.98
CA ILE A 100 10.53 -4.69 2.84
C ILE A 100 11.72 -5.66 2.77
N GLN A 101 12.92 -5.19 3.13
CA GLN A 101 14.15 -5.99 3.08
C GLN A 101 14.20 -7.08 4.16
N THR A 102 13.39 -6.97 5.21
CA THR A 102 13.32 -7.93 6.32
C THR A 102 12.19 -8.95 6.16
N LEU A 103 11.36 -8.81 5.13
CA LEU A 103 10.27 -9.74 4.85
C LEU A 103 10.82 -11.12 4.49
N ALA A 104 10.13 -12.16 4.95
CA ALA A 104 10.44 -13.51 4.50
C ALA A 104 10.14 -13.64 3.01
N GLU A 105 10.85 -14.51 2.29
CA GLU A 105 10.67 -14.72 0.85
C GLU A 105 9.19 -14.99 0.46
N PRO A 106 8.39 -15.77 1.21
CA PRO A 106 6.98 -15.95 0.90
C PRO A 106 6.16 -14.64 0.97
N GLU A 107 6.43 -13.80 1.96
CA GLU A 107 5.74 -12.51 2.17
C GLU A 107 6.14 -11.50 1.11
N TYR A 108 7.44 -11.45 0.79
CA TYR A 108 7.97 -10.64 -0.30
C TYR A 108 7.32 -11.00 -1.64
N ASN A 109 7.12 -12.30 -1.91
CA ASN A 109 6.40 -12.76 -3.09
C ASN A 109 4.93 -12.31 -3.10
N VAL A 110 4.23 -12.36 -1.96
CA VAL A 110 2.87 -11.80 -1.87
C VAL A 110 2.89 -10.30 -2.13
N LEU A 111 3.82 -9.55 -1.55
CA LEU A 111 3.95 -8.11 -1.78
C LEU A 111 4.18 -7.78 -3.27
N MET A 112 5.02 -8.57 -3.94
CA MET A 112 5.29 -8.44 -5.37
C MET A 112 4.11 -8.86 -6.25
N TYR A 113 3.22 -9.73 -5.76
CA TYR A 113 1.95 -10.03 -6.40
C TYR A 113 0.94 -8.87 -6.24
N LEU A 114 0.89 -8.27 -5.04
CA LEU A 114 0.04 -7.11 -4.76
C LEU A 114 0.46 -5.89 -5.58
N LYS A 115 1.77 -5.76 -5.89
CA LYS A 115 2.34 -4.71 -6.73
C LYS A 115 1.66 -4.63 -8.11
N GLY A 116 1.03 -3.49 -8.38
CA GLY A 116 0.54 -3.07 -9.69
C GLY A 116 -0.97 -3.25 -9.91
N LYS A 117 -1.67 -2.13 -10.14
CA LYS A 117 -3.11 -2.07 -10.49
C LYS A 117 -3.47 -2.87 -11.74
N LYS A 118 -2.56 -2.88 -12.73
CA LYS A 118 -2.83 -3.39 -14.10
C LYS A 118 -2.43 -4.85 -14.36
N ARG A 119 -1.95 -5.60 -13.37
CA ARG A 119 -1.64 -7.02 -13.56
C ARG A 119 -2.89 -7.87 -13.34
N LYS A 120 -3.50 -8.20 -14.49
CA LYS A 120 -4.41 -9.28 -14.92
C LYS A 120 -5.13 -10.15 -13.86
N ILE A 121 -6.30 -10.64 -14.30
CA ILE A 121 -7.26 -11.60 -13.72
C ILE A 121 -6.62 -12.96 -13.36
N GLN A 122 -5.47 -12.99 -12.70
CA GLN A 122 -4.74 -14.21 -12.39
C GLN A 122 -4.65 -14.39 -10.88
N SER A 123 -4.90 -15.61 -10.42
CA SER A 123 -4.76 -15.98 -9.02
C SER A 123 -3.29 -15.93 -8.57
N TYR A 124 -3.06 -15.80 -7.26
CA TYR A 124 -1.71 -15.86 -6.69
C TYR A 124 -0.96 -17.14 -7.09
N SER A 125 -1.64 -18.29 -7.09
CA SER A 125 -1.07 -19.57 -7.52
C SER A 125 -0.65 -19.58 -9.00
N GLN A 126 -1.43 -18.97 -9.89
CA GLN A 126 -1.05 -18.81 -11.30
C GLN A 126 0.11 -17.83 -11.46
N TRP A 127 0.11 -16.74 -10.69
CA TRP A 127 1.20 -15.76 -10.68
C TRP A 127 2.53 -16.38 -10.25
N LYS A 128 2.53 -17.17 -9.17
CA LYS A 128 3.72 -17.84 -8.66
C LYS A 128 4.36 -18.79 -9.68
N ARG A 129 3.55 -19.46 -10.52
CA ARG A 129 4.05 -20.36 -11.58
C ARG A 129 4.82 -19.63 -12.70
N GLY A 130 4.54 -18.35 -12.91
CA GLY A 130 5.19 -17.53 -13.94
C GLY A 130 6.48 -16.83 -13.50
N ILE A 131 6.87 -16.97 -12.23
CA ILE A 131 8.10 -16.39 -11.66
C ILE A 131 9.13 -17.50 -11.54
N LYS A 132 9.49 -18.05 -12.70
CA LYS A 132 10.70 -18.86 -12.84
C LYS A 132 11.84 -17.94 -13.26
#